data_AF-A0A7Y4QJD2-F1
#
_entry.id   AF-A0A7Y4QJD2-F1
#
_cell.length_a   1.000
_cell.length_b   1.000
_cell.length_c   1.000
_cell.angle_alpha   90.00
_cell.angle_beta   90.00
_cell.angle_gamma   90.00
#
_symmetry.space_group_name_H-M   'P 1'
#
loop_
_entity.id
_entity.type
_entity.pdbx_description
1 polymer ?
#
loop_
_entity_poly.entity_id
_entity_poly.type
_entity_poly.pdbx_seq_one_letter_code
_entity_poly.pdbx_strand_id
1 'polypeptide(L)'
;MRYFLAIFAAVVAIGMLVAGKRGDISRKPPIEVFPDMDRQLKLRPQTPNGFFASGLSSQLPVEGTVSQSRPLMVAGREVFPFEDDPVNRGMLPGKTNFVELNPLPVTGALLARGHERFNIYCAPCHGKTGEGNGITKKIGAMAIVANLHDKRIVELADGDIFNTLSQGKGQMQGYAPQIVDVQDRWAIVAYLRALQLSRLGLESDLTPELAAKLKK
;
A
#
# COMPACT_ATOMS: atom_id res chain seq x y z
N MET A 1 59.65 -29.04 18.27
CA MET A 1 59.20 -27.74 18.83
C MET A 1 59.51 -26.54 17.93
N ARG A 2 60.72 -26.39 17.37
CA ARG A 2 61.09 -25.24 16.50
C ARG A 2 60.17 -25.04 15.29
N TYR A 3 59.85 -26.11 14.57
CA TYR A 3 58.96 -26.02 13.40
C TYR A 3 57.48 -25.86 13.76
N PHE A 4 57.04 -26.40 14.90
CA PHE A 4 55.66 -26.31 15.37
C PHE A 4 55.24 -24.86 15.62
N LEU A 5 56.08 -24.08 16.30
CA LEU A 5 55.81 -22.67 16.59
C LEU A 5 55.79 -21.81 15.31
N ALA A 6 56.67 -22.10 14.35
CA ALA A 6 56.69 -21.41 13.07
C ALA A 6 55.44 -21.69 12.24
N ILE A 7 55.00 -22.96 12.18
CA ILE A 7 53.77 -23.36 11.50
C ILE A 7 52.55 -22.73 12.17
N PHE A 8 52.48 -22.74 13.51
CA PHE A 8 51.39 -22.12 14.26
C PHE A 8 51.30 -20.61 14.01
N ALA A 9 52.42 -19.89 14.05
CA ALA A 9 52.46 -18.46 13.76
C ALA A 9 52.02 -18.14 12.32
N ALA A 10 52.42 -18.96 11.34
CA ALA A 10 51.99 -18.81 9.96
C ALA A 10 50.47 -19.01 9.82
N VAL A 11 49.89 -20.02 10.47
CA VAL A 11 48.44 -20.28 10.46
C VAL A 11 47.65 -19.12 11.08
N VAL A 12 48.12 -18.57 12.21
CA VAL A 12 47.48 -17.40 12.85
C VAL A 12 47.55 -16.16 11.95
N ALA A 13 48.70 -15.90 11.32
CA ALA A 13 48.87 -14.77 10.41
C ALA A 13 47.95 -14.88 9.17
N ILE A 14 47.83 -16.07 8.59
CA ILE A 14 46.91 -16.34 7.47
C ILE A 14 45.45 -16.16 7.93
N GLY A 15 45.10 -16.66 9.13
CA GLY A 15 43.77 -16.48 9.69
C GLY A 15 43.38 -15.01 9.86
N MET A 16 44.30 -14.17 10.35
CA MET A 16 44.09 -12.72 10.47
C MET A 16 43.97 -12.03 9.11
N LEU A 17 44.71 -12.47 8.09
CA LEU A 17 44.62 -11.92 6.73
C LEU A 17 43.29 -12.27 6.05
N VAL A 18 42.78 -13.49 6.25
CA VAL A 18 41.53 -13.97 5.63
C VAL A 18 40.29 -13.43 6.35
N ALA A 19 40.29 -13.44 7.68
CA ALA A 19 39.15 -12.97 8.48
C ALA A 19 39.07 -11.44 8.58
N GLY A 20 40.15 -10.73 8.23
CA GLY A 20 40.27 -9.28 8.41
C GLY A 20 40.39 -8.89 9.89
N LYS A 21 40.42 -7.59 10.17
CA LYS A 21 40.38 -7.10 11.54
C LYS A 21 38.93 -7.10 12.03
N ARG A 22 38.75 -7.39 13.31
CA ARG A 22 37.44 -7.28 13.96
C ARG A 22 36.91 -5.85 13.79
N GLY A 23 35.77 -5.71 13.10
CA GLY A 23 35.13 -4.42 12.81
C GLY A 23 35.32 -3.89 11.39
N ASP A 24 36.09 -4.58 10.54
CA ASP A 24 36.19 -4.24 9.13
C ASP A 24 34.86 -4.48 8.41
N ILE A 25 34.48 -3.54 7.53
CA ILE A 25 33.24 -3.61 6.76
C ILE A 25 33.53 -4.35 5.45
N SER A 26 32.82 -5.45 5.21
CA SER A 26 32.87 -6.19 3.95
C SER A 26 31.70 -5.81 3.04
N ARG A 27 31.95 -5.78 1.72
CA ARG A 27 30.90 -5.68 0.69
C ARG A 27 30.28 -7.05 0.35
N LYS A 28 30.92 -8.14 0.76
CA LYS A 28 30.41 -9.51 0.58
C LYS A 28 29.58 -9.92 1.79
N PRO A 29 28.62 -10.84 1.62
CA PRO A 29 27.92 -11.45 2.74
C PRO A 29 28.89 -11.96 3.82
N PRO A 30 28.53 -11.87 5.11
CA PRO A 30 29.34 -12.41 6.19
C PRO A 30 29.65 -13.89 5.99
N ILE A 31 30.80 -14.33 6.48
CA ILE A 31 31.16 -15.75 6.49
C ILE A 31 30.35 -16.43 7.59
N GLU A 32 29.49 -17.36 7.20
CA GLU A 32 28.70 -18.19 8.12
C GLU A 32 29.49 -19.47 8.43
N VAL A 33 29.96 -19.62 9.66
CA VAL A 33 30.75 -20.80 10.08
C VAL A 33 29.86 -22.05 10.23
N PHE A 34 28.62 -21.86 10.71
CA PHE A 34 27.63 -22.92 10.90
C PHE A 34 26.29 -22.47 10.32
N PRO A 35 26.08 -22.55 9.00
CA PRO A 35 24.85 -22.10 8.35
C PRO A 35 23.69 -23.09 8.48
N ASP A 36 23.68 -23.90 9.53
CA ASP A 36 22.66 -24.94 9.72
C ASP A 36 21.29 -24.29 9.90
N MET A 37 20.31 -24.77 9.15
CA MET A 37 18.95 -24.22 9.09
C MET A 37 18.81 -22.73 8.68
N ASP A 38 19.87 -22.02 8.28
CA ASP A 38 19.76 -20.68 7.71
C ASP A 38 19.12 -20.73 6.32
N ARG A 39 19.56 -21.71 5.51
CA ARG A 39 19.03 -22.04 4.18
C ARG A 39 18.33 -23.39 4.24
N GLN A 40 17.03 -23.36 4.51
CA GLN A 40 16.21 -24.56 4.64
C GLN A 40 15.71 -25.05 3.26
N LEU A 41 15.52 -26.37 3.14
CA LEU A 41 14.91 -27.02 1.97
C LEU A 41 13.38 -26.84 1.94
N LYS A 42 12.91 -25.61 2.10
CA LYS A 42 11.50 -25.23 1.95
C LYS A 42 11.40 -23.94 1.15
N LEU A 43 10.37 -23.84 0.32
CA LEU A 43 10.08 -22.61 -0.41
C LEU A 43 9.51 -21.56 0.55
N ARG A 44 10.07 -20.35 0.50
CA ARG A 44 9.49 -19.18 1.18
C ARG A 44 8.82 -18.28 0.13
N PRO A 45 7.91 -17.37 0.52
CA PRO A 45 7.39 -16.36 -0.40
C PRO A 45 8.54 -15.52 -0.98
N GLN A 46 8.41 -15.14 -2.26
CA GLN A 46 9.38 -14.28 -2.97
C GLN A 46 10.82 -14.82 -3.02
N THR A 47 11.00 -16.16 -3.05
CA THR A 47 12.33 -16.77 -3.25
C THR A 47 12.50 -17.29 -4.67
N PRO A 48 13.71 -17.20 -5.24
CA PRO A 48 14.01 -17.86 -6.51
C PRO A 48 13.75 -19.38 -6.43
N ASN A 49 13.24 -19.95 -7.52
CA ASN A 49 13.02 -21.39 -7.65
C ASN A 49 13.32 -21.85 -9.08
N GLY A 50 14.26 -22.77 -9.25
CA GLY A 50 14.63 -23.31 -10.57
C GLY A 50 13.66 -24.36 -11.14
N PHE A 51 12.68 -24.83 -10.36
CA PHE A 51 11.70 -25.80 -10.83
C PHE A 51 10.67 -25.21 -11.80
N PHE A 52 10.22 -23.98 -11.56
CA PHE A 52 9.22 -23.32 -12.40
C PHE A 52 9.88 -22.47 -13.48
N ALA A 53 9.27 -22.41 -14.66
CA ALA A 53 9.75 -21.59 -15.77
C ALA A 53 9.82 -20.09 -15.43
N SER A 54 8.97 -19.61 -14.51
CA SER A 54 8.99 -18.22 -14.02
C SER A 54 10.15 -17.90 -13.09
N GLY A 55 10.88 -18.91 -12.59
CA GLY A 55 11.99 -18.71 -11.66
C GLY A 55 11.57 -18.31 -10.24
N LEU A 56 10.26 -18.27 -9.93
CA LEU A 56 9.71 -17.78 -8.67
C LEU A 56 9.12 -18.94 -7.84
N SER A 57 9.21 -18.87 -6.51
CA SER A 57 8.47 -19.78 -5.63
C SER A 57 6.98 -19.41 -5.55
N SER A 58 6.67 -18.11 -5.58
CA SER A 58 5.31 -17.57 -5.53
C SER A 58 4.69 -17.59 -6.92
N GLN A 59 3.82 -18.56 -7.17
CA GLN A 59 3.06 -18.67 -8.42
C GLN A 59 1.74 -17.89 -8.33
N LEU A 60 1.23 -17.47 -9.48
CA LEU A 60 -0.10 -16.88 -9.57
C LEU A 60 -1.17 -17.97 -9.35
N PRO A 61 -2.29 -17.65 -8.69
CA PRO A 61 -3.43 -18.55 -8.62
C PRO A 61 -4.03 -18.75 -10.02
N VAL A 62 -4.71 -19.89 -10.22
CA VAL A 62 -5.45 -20.17 -11.45
C VAL A 62 -6.57 -19.14 -11.60
N GLU A 63 -6.77 -18.64 -12.82
CA GLU A 63 -7.83 -17.67 -13.13
C GLU A 63 -9.22 -18.20 -12.73
N GLY A 64 -10.06 -17.32 -12.19
CA GLY A 64 -11.39 -17.67 -11.69
C GLY A 64 -11.43 -18.32 -10.30
N THR A 65 -10.28 -18.57 -9.67
CA THR A 65 -10.25 -19.10 -8.30
C THR A 65 -10.75 -18.05 -7.30
N VAL A 66 -11.74 -18.41 -6.48
CA VAL A 66 -12.23 -17.58 -5.37
C VAL A 66 -11.66 -18.12 -4.06
N SER A 67 -11.01 -17.26 -3.28
CA SER A 67 -10.47 -17.65 -1.97
C SER A 67 -11.55 -17.67 -0.90
N GLN A 68 -11.45 -18.62 0.04
CA GLN A 68 -12.26 -18.60 1.24
C GLN A 68 -11.82 -17.41 2.11
N SER A 69 -12.72 -16.44 2.26
CA SER A 69 -12.46 -15.19 2.97
C SER A 69 -13.51 -14.97 4.07
N ARG A 70 -13.16 -14.17 5.07
CA ARG A 70 -14.14 -13.74 6.08
C ARG A 70 -15.07 -12.70 5.47
N PRO A 71 -16.37 -12.74 5.75
CA PRO A 71 -17.29 -11.72 5.28
C PRO A 71 -17.01 -10.39 5.98
N LEU A 72 -17.31 -9.31 5.27
CA LEU A 72 -17.37 -7.96 5.80
C LEU A 72 -18.79 -7.71 6.36
N MET A 73 -18.88 -7.11 7.53
CA MET A 73 -20.17 -6.65 8.06
C MET A 73 -20.50 -5.26 7.49
N VAL A 74 -21.54 -5.16 6.67
CA VAL A 74 -22.01 -3.90 6.09
C VAL A 74 -23.49 -3.75 6.42
N ALA A 75 -23.86 -2.67 7.12
CA ALA A 75 -25.26 -2.39 7.48
C ALA A 75 -26.01 -3.60 8.11
N GLY A 76 -25.31 -4.41 8.92
CA GLY A 76 -25.89 -5.56 9.63
C GLY A 76 -25.98 -6.86 8.83
N ARG A 77 -25.47 -6.91 7.59
CA ARG A 77 -25.35 -8.14 6.80
C ARG A 77 -23.89 -8.53 6.56
N GLU A 78 -23.66 -9.82 6.41
CA GLU A 78 -22.40 -10.39 5.95
C GLU A 78 -22.29 -10.25 4.43
N VAL A 79 -21.16 -9.76 3.95
CA VAL A 79 -20.86 -9.59 2.52
C VAL A 79 -19.51 -10.20 2.22
N PHE A 80 -19.48 -11.20 1.34
CA PHE A 80 -18.21 -11.81 0.96
C PHE A 80 -17.52 -11.01 -0.16
N PRO A 81 -16.18 -10.94 -0.19
CA PRO A 81 -15.43 -10.19 -1.21
C PRO A 81 -15.72 -10.56 -2.67
N PHE A 82 -16.22 -11.77 -2.94
CA PHE A 82 -16.56 -12.24 -4.29
C PHE A 82 -17.97 -11.86 -4.74
N GLU A 83 -18.82 -11.39 -3.82
CA GLU A 83 -20.21 -11.03 -4.14
C GLU A 83 -20.28 -9.73 -4.93
N ASP A 84 -21.27 -9.64 -5.82
CA ASP A 84 -21.59 -8.43 -6.59
C ASP A 84 -22.28 -7.40 -5.69
N ASP A 85 -21.46 -6.75 -4.86
CA ASP A 85 -21.91 -5.79 -3.86
C ASP A 85 -21.26 -4.41 -4.05
N PRO A 86 -21.99 -3.30 -3.76
CA PRO A 86 -21.43 -1.96 -3.71
C PRO A 86 -20.13 -1.86 -2.92
N VAL A 87 -20.00 -2.55 -1.80
CA VAL A 87 -18.81 -2.45 -0.98
C VAL A 87 -17.58 -3.03 -1.68
N ASN A 88 -17.74 -4.09 -2.47
CA ASN A 88 -16.62 -4.76 -3.13
C ASN A 88 -16.21 -4.07 -4.43
N ARG A 89 -17.16 -3.52 -5.17
CA ARG A 89 -16.94 -3.00 -6.53
C ARG A 89 -17.09 -1.50 -6.68
N GLY A 90 -17.76 -0.83 -5.75
CA GLY A 90 -18.17 0.57 -5.90
C GLY A 90 -19.30 0.78 -6.93
N MET A 91 -19.92 -0.29 -7.42
CA MET A 91 -20.98 -0.25 -8.43
C MET A 91 -22.30 -0.77 -7.86
N LEU A 92 -23.42 -0.30 -8.42
CA LEU A 92 -24.73 -0.85 -8.12
C LEU A 92 -24.85 -2.28 -8.70
N PRO A 93 -25.38 -3.26 -7.95
CA PRO A 93 -25.49 -4.65 -8.41
C PRO A 93 -26.20 -4.76 -9.76
N GLY A 94 -25.62 -5.56 -10.67
CA GLY A 94 -26.17 -5.77 -12.02
C GLY A 94 -26.24 -4.51 -12.90
N LYS A 95 -25.59 -3.40 -12.51
CA LYS A 95 -25.57 -2.14 -13.26
C LYS A 95 -24.13 -1.66 -13.46
N THR A 96 -23.94 -0.78 -14.43
CA THR A 96 -22.66 -0.10 -14.67
C THR A 96 -22.52 1.22 -13.91
N ASN A 97 -23.58 1.63 -13.19
CA ASN A 97 -23.59 2.87 -12.43
C ASN A 97 -22.84 2.70 -11.10
N PHE A 98 -22.09 3.73 -10.72
CA PHE A 98 -21.39 3.76 -9.44
C PHE A 98 -22.35 4.09 -8.29
N VAL A 99 -21.99 3.66 -7.08
CA VAL A 99 -22.68 4.11 -5.88
C VAL A 99 -22.27 5.53 -5.55
N GLU A 100 -23.27 6.36 -5.24
CA GLU A 100 -23.06 7.79 -5.01
C GLU A 100 -22.23 8.05 -3.75
N LEU A 101 -22.56 7.32 -2.68
CA LEU A 101 -21.99 7.53 -1.36
C LEU A 101 -21.27 6.28 -0.86
N ASN A 102 -20.25 6.50 -0.04
CA ASN A 102 -19.53 5.48 0.68
C ASN A 102 -20.51 4.58 1.48
N PRO A 103 -20.53 3.25 1.27
CA PRO A 103 -21.42 2.33 1.97
C PRO A 103 -21.02 2.07 3.42
N LEU A 104 -19.83 2.50 3.85
CA LEU A 104 -19.34 2.33 5.22
C LEU A 104 -19.67 3.55 6.10
N PRO A 105 -19.95 3.36 7.40
CA PRO A 105 -20.19 4.47 8.31
C PRO A 105 -18.92 5.32 8.47
N VAL A 106 -19.02 6.61 8.13
CA VAL A 106 -17.91 7.56 8.24
C VAL A 106 -17.69 7.93 9.71
N THR A 107 -16.77 7.21 10.35
CA THR A 107 -16.36 7.43 11.75
C THR A 107 -15.00 8.12 11.82
N GLY A 108 -14.66 8.70 12.97
CA GLY A 108 -13.33 9.27 13.20
C GLY A 108 -12.20 8.23 13.02
N ALA A 109 -12.44 6.98 13.41
CA ALA A 109 -11.49 5.88 13.20
C ALA A 109 -11.30 5.56 11.70
N LEU A 110 -12.38 5.52 10.92
CA LEU A 110 -12.32 5.33 9.46
C LEU A 110 -11.53 6.47 8.79
N LEU A 111 -11.79 7.73 9.18
CA LEU A 111 -11.07 8.88 8.64
C LEU A 111 -9.58 8.87 9.01
N ALA A 112 -9.25 8.53 10.25
CA ALA A 112 -7.85 8.40 10.69
C ALA A 112 -7.12 7.30 9.90
N ARG A 113 -7.79 6.18 9.66
CA ARG A 113 -7.27 5.10 8.82
C ARG A 113 -7.10 5.55 7.36
N GLY A 114 -8.10 6.24 6.83
CA GLY A 114 -8.06 6.82 5.49
C GLY A 114 -6.91 7.80 5.30
N HIS A 115 -6.66 8.67 6.28
CA HIS A 115 -5.54 9.59 6.30
C HIS A 115 -4.18 8.87 6.26
N GLU A 116 -4.00 7.83 7.09
CA GLU A 116 -2.80 7.00 7.11
C GLU A 116 -2.56 6.38 5.73
N ARG A 117 -3.58 5.72 5.18
CA ARG A 117 -3.50 5.01 3.90
C ARG A 117 -3.31 5.95 2.72
N PHE A 118 -4.00 7.09 2.71
CA PHE A 118 -3.81 8.13 1.69
C PHE A 118 -2.37 8.65 1.68
N ASN A 119 -1.78 8.89 2.86
CA ASN A 119 -0.40 9.37 2.95
C ASN A 119 0.64 8.35 2.46
N ILE A 120 0.35 7.05 2.58
CA ILE A 120 1.23 5.98 2.11
C ILE A 120 1.13 5.82 0.59
N TYR A 121 -0.09 5.71 0.05
CA TYR A 121 -0.30 5.27 -1.34
C TYR A 121 -0.61 6.42 -2.32
N CYS A 122 -1.30 7.46 -1.87
CA CYS A 122 -1.86 8.50 -2.75
C CYS A 122 -1.03 9.79 -2.73
N ALA A 123 -0.60 10.23 -1.55
CA ALA A 123 0.13 11.48 -1.35
C ALA A 123 1.47 11.58 -2.09
N PRO A 124 2.23 10.50 -2.36
CA PRO A 124 3.45 10.61 -3.16
C PRO A 124 3.22 11.22 -4.55
N CYS A 125 2.06 10.96 -5.16
CA CYS A 125 1.68 11.52 -6.47
C CYS A 125 0.75 12.73 -6.32
N HIS A 126 -0.33 12.61 -5.56
CA HIS A 126 -1.35 13.66 -5.45
C HIS A 126 -1.00 14.77 -4.44
N GLY A 127 0.07 14.60 -3.64
CA GLY A 127 0.40 15.52 -2.55
C GLY A 127 -0.45 15.28 -1.30
N LYS A 128 0.04 15.66 -0.12
CA LYS A 128 -0.70 15.52 1.15
C LYS A 128 -2.00 16.32 1.17
N THR A 129 -2.02 17.44 0.44
CA THR A 129 -3.19 18.31 0.28
C THR A 129 -4.03 17.95 -0.95
N GLY A 130 -3.66 16.94 -1.75
CA GLY A 130 -4.44 16.49 -2.91
C GLY A 130 -4.32 17.36 -4.17
N GLU A 131 -3.35 18.27 -4.25
CA GLU A 131 -3.21 19.24 -5.34
C GLU A 131 -2.54 18.72 -6.62
N GLY A 132 -2.15 17.45 -6.67
CA GLY A 132 -1.41 16.89 -7.82
C GLY A 132 0.03 17.39 -7.91
N ASN A 133 0.61 17.84 -6.78
CA ASN A 133 1.97 18.38 -6.67
C ASN A 133 2.88 17.53 -5.76
N GLY A 134 2.63 16.21 -5.71
CA GLY A 134 3.42 15.25 -4.95
C GLY A 134 4.89 15.16 -5.36
N ILE A 135 5.67 14.39 -4.62
CA ILE A 135 7.11 14.25 -4.84
C ILE A 135 7.43 13.73 -6.24
N THR A 136 6.61 12.85 -6.81
CA THR A 136 6.82 12.28 -8.15
C THR A 136 6.79 13.34 -9.25
N LYS A 137 6.00 14.42 -9.09
CA LYS A 137 6.02 15.57 -9.99
C LYS A 137 7.27 16.42 -9.81
N LYS A 138 7.71 16.63 -8.57
CA LYS A 138 8.90 17.45 -8.25
C LYS A 138 10.20 16.85 -8.78
N ILE A 139 10.31 15.52 -8.81
CA ILE A 139 11.48 14.80 -9.36
C ILE A 139 11.36 14.53 -10.86
N GLY A 140 10.29 14.98 -11.52
CA GLY A 140 10.07 14.77 -12.96
C GLY A 140 9.67 13.35 -13.38
N ALA A 141 9.37 12.46 -12.43
CA ALA A 141 8.93 11.09 -12.72
C ALA A 141 7.50 11.03 -13.29
N MET A 142 6.63 11.97 -12.88
CA MET A 142 5.28 12.10 -13.42
C MET A 142 4.97 13.57 -13.72
N ALA A 143 4.90 13.94 -14.99
CA ALA A 143 4.70 15.33 -15.40
C ALA A 143 3.31 15.89 -15.04
N ILE A 144 2.28 15.04 -15.13
CA ILE A 144 0.88 15.43 -14.94
C ILE A 144 0.24 14.47 -13.94
N VAL A 145 -0.17 15.02 -12.80
CA VAL A 145 -0.99 14.32 -11.81
C VAL A 145 -2.23 15.18 -11.56
N ALA A 146 -3.40 14.56 -11.51
CA ALA A 146 -4.66 15.26 -11.32
C ALA A 146 -4.70 15.95 -9.94
N ASN A 147 -5.22 17.19 -9.94
CA ASN A 147 -5.64 17.86 -8.72
C ASN A 147 -6.99 17.28 -8.29
N LEU A 148 -7.05 16.76 -7.07
CA LEU A 148 -8.23 16.08 -6.53
C LEU A 148 -9.32 17.07 -6.07
N HIS A 149 -9.03 18.37 -6.09
CA HIS A 149 -9.99 19.45 -5.85
C HIS A 149 -10.65 19.98 -7.13
N ASP A 150 -10.27 19.48 -8.31
CA ASP A 150 -10.93 19.85 -9.56
C ASP A 150 -12.43 19.51 -9.48
N LYS A 151 -13.29 20.42 -9.93
CA LYS A 151 -14.76 20.23 -9.94
C LYS A 151 -15.18 18.87 -10.50
N ARG A 152 -14.59 18.47 -11.63
CA ARG A 152 -14.86 17.16 -12.28
C ARG A 152 -14.54 15.93 -11.42
N ILE A 153 -13.68 16.07 -10.40
CA ILE A 153 -13.31 15.00 -9.46
C ILE A 153 -14.19 15.07 -8.22
N VAL A 154 -14.48 16.28 -7.73
CA VAL A 154 -15.40 16.51 -6.61
C VAL A 154 -16.80 15.99 -6.93
N GLU A 155 -17.27 16.16 -8.17
CA GLU A 155 -18.58 15.72 -8.64
C GLU A 155 -18.66 14.22 -8.99
N LEU A 156 -17.56 13.47 -8.91
CA LEU A 156 -17.63 12.01 -9.13
C LEU A 156 -18.41 11.35 -8.00
N ALA A 157 -19.09 10.25 -8.29
CA ALA A 157 -19.63 9.36 -7.28
C ALA A 157 -18.48 8.71 -6.46
N ASP A 158 -18.71 8.44 -5.17
CA ASP A 158 -17.71 7.77 -4.31
C ASP A 158 -17.26 6.42 -4.89
N GLY A 159 -18.19 5.70 -5.53
CA GLY A 159 -17.91 4.45 -6.22
C GLY A 159 -16.97 4.58 -7.43
N ASP A 160 -16.98 5.70 -8.17
CA ASP A 160 -16.04 5.91 -9.28
C ASP A 160 -14.63 6.16 -8.73
N ILE A 161 -14.51 6.91 -7.64
CA ILE A 161 -13.22 7.10 -6.95
C ILE A 161 -12.69 5.75 -6.43
N PHE A 162 -13.54 4.94 -5.80
CA PHE A 162 -13.20 3.59 -5.36
C PHE A 162 -12.74 2.70 -6.53
N ASN A 163 -13.44 2.75 -7.66
CA ASN A 163 -13.10 1.98 -8.85
C ASN A 163 -11.78 2.46 -9.47
N THR A 164 -11.58 3.78 -9.58
CA THR A 164 -10.32 4.39 -10.05
C THR A 164 -9.15 3.98 -9.17
N LEU A 165 -9.33 3.94 -7.85
CA LEU A 165 -8.33 3.45 -6.92
C LEU A 165 -8.06 1.96 -7.14
N SER A 166 -9.10 1.15 -7.32
CA SER A 166 -8.97 -0.31 -7.42
C SER A 166 -8.38 -0.77 -8.75
N GLN A 167 -8.89 -0.23 -9.87
CA GLN A 167 -8.60 -0.68 -11.24
C GLN A 167 -7.64 0.26 -11.98
N GLY A 168 -7.42 1.47 -11.47
CA GLY A 168 -6.64 2.49 -12.17
C GLY A 168 -7.48 3.28 -13.17
N LYS A 169 -6.88 4.35 -13.72
CA LYS A 169 -7.48 5.21 -14.75
C LYS A 169 -6.39 5.94 -15.53
N GLY A 170 -6.37 5.74 -16.85
CA GLY A 170 -5.34 6.33 -17.71
C GLY A 170 -3.93 5.88 -17.32
N GLN A 171 -3.09 6.82 -16.89
CA GLN A 171 -1.72 6.52 -16.42
C GLN A 171 -1.65 6.07 -14.95
N MET A 172 -2.72 6.24 -14.18
CA MET A 172 -2.78 5.78 -12.79
C MET A 172 -3.04 4.27 -12.78
N GLN A 173 -2.12 3.51 -12.18
CA GLN A 173 -2.26 2.06 -11.98
C GLN A 173 -3.34 1.75 -10.94
N GLY A 174 -3.90 0.54 -11.00
CA GLY A 174 -4.78 0.02 -9.96
C GLY A 174 -4.00 -0.33 -8.69
N TYR A 175 -4.54 0.07 -7.54
CA TYR A 175 -3.96 -0.14 -6.22
C TYR A 175 -4.60 -1.29 -5.43
N ALA A 176 -5.58 -2.00 -6.01
CA ALA A 176 -6.23 -3.14 -5.33
C ALA A 176 -5.24 -4.22 -4.82
N PRO A 177 -4.15 -4.57 -5.54
CA PRO A 177 -3.16 -5.53 -5.05
C PRO A 177 -2.34 -5.04 -3.85
N GLN A 178 -2.12 -3.72 -3.74
CA GLN A 178 -1.34 -3.11 -2.66
C GLN A 178 -2.23 -2.78 -1.44
N ILE A 179 -3.49 -2.42 -1.70
CA ILE A 179 -4.51 -2.10 -0.69
C ILE A 179 -5.54 -3.24 -0.73
N VAL A 180 -5.11 -4.39 -0.21
CA VAL A 180 -5.89 -5.64 -0.29
C VAL A 180 -7.23 -5.50 0.43
N ASP A 181 -7.25 -4.80 1.56
CA ASP A 181 -8.47 -4.56 2.33
C ASP A 181 -9.39 -3.54 1.64
N VAL A 182 -10.62 -3.97 1.36
CA VAL A 182 -11.67 -3.14 0.77
C VAL A 182 -12.07 -1.98 1.69
N GLN A 183 -12.03 -2.18 3.02
CA GLN A 183 -12.34 -1.13 3.98
C GLN A 183 -11.33 0.00 3.92
N ASP A 184 -10.05 -0.30 3.71
CA ASP A 184 -8.99 0.70 3.57
C ASP A 184 -9.18 1.56 2.32
N ARG A 185 -9.70 0.99 1.23
CA ARG A 185 -10.02 1.74 0.00
C ARG A 185 -11.17 2.72 0.24
N TRP A 186 -12.24 2.28 0.91
CA TRP A 186 -13.33 3.17 1.31
C TRP A 186 -12.91 4.21 2.35
N ALA A 187 -11.99 3.86 3.25
CA ALA A 187 -11.41 4.80 4.20
C ALA A 187 -10.65 5.93 3.47
N ILE A 188 -9.87 5.59 2.43
CA ILE A 188 -9.21 6.57 1.58
C ILE A 188 -10.24 7.48 0.90
N VAL A 189 -11.32 6.93 0.34
CA VAL A 189 -12.38 7.72 -0.28
C VAL A 189 -13.01 8.69 0.74
N ALA A 190 -13.36 8.20 1.93
CA ALA A 190 -13.89 9.04 3.01
C ALA A 190 -12.92 10.17 3.40
N TYR A 191 -11.63 9.87 3.54
CA TYR A 191 -10.61 10.87 3.83
C TYR A 191 -10.45 11.89 2.69
N LEU A 192 -10.51 11.44 1.44
CA LEU A 192 -10.47 12.34 0.29
C LEU A 192 -11.66 13.31 0.30
N ARG A 193 -12.86 12.85 0.65
CA ARG A 193 -14.03 13.73 0.80
C ARG A 193 -13.85 14.75 1.91
N ALA A 194 -13.31 14.33 3.06
CA ALA A 194 -12.96 15.26 4.13
C ALA A 194 -11.92 16.29 3.67
N LEU A 195 -10.94 15.88 2.85
CA LEU A 195 -9.94 16.78 2.29
C LEU A 195 -10.56 17.80 1.32
N GLN A 196 -11.50 17.38 0.47
CA GLN A 196 -12.25 18.28 -0.42
C GLN A 196 -13.10 19.28 0.38
N LEU A 197 -13.82 18.81 1.40
CA LEU A 197 -14.61 19.66 2.31
C LEU A 197 -13.73 20.67 3.06
N SER A 198 -12.53 20.27 3.48
CA SER A 198 -11.61 21.18 4.19
C SER A 198 -11.17 22.39 3.35
N ARG A 199 -11.23 22.27 2.01
CA ARG A 199 -10.82 23.32 1.07
C ARG A 199 -12.02 24.09 0.50
N LEU A 200 -13.08 23.38 0.15
CA LEU A 200 -14.24 23.92 -0.58
C LEU A 200 -15.46 24.17 0.31
N GLY A 201 -15.40 23.79 1.59
CA GLY A 201 -16.50 24.00 2.53
C GLY A 201 -16.79 25.48 2.75
N LEU A 202 -18.07 25.81 2.83
CA LEU A 202 -18.56 27.15 3.11
C LEU A 202 -18.85 27.30 4.62
N GLU A 203 -18.86 28.55 5.12
CA GLU A 203 -19.28 28.80 6.50
C GLU A 203 -20.71 28.31 6.79
N SER A 204 -21.57 28.30 5.76
CA SER A 204 -22.94 27.77 5.84
C SER A 204 -23.02 26.28 6.13
N ASP A 205 -21.95 25.53 5.87
CA ASP A 205 -21.91 24.08 6.08
C ASP A 205 -21.59 23.72 7.54
N LEU A 206 -21.20 24.72 8.34
CA LEU A 206 -20.89 24.54 9.75
C LEU A 206 -22.15 24.60 10.60
N THR A 207 -22.21 23.77 11.63
CA THR A 207 -23.21 23.93 12.69
C THR A 207 -23.06 25.31 13.35
N PRO A 208 -24.13 25.93 13.88
CA PRO A 208 -24.07 27.25 14.51
C PRO A 208 -22.99 27.37 15.61
N GLU A 209 -22.80 26.30 16.39
CA GLU A 209 -21.79 26.22 17.44
C GLU A 209 -20.34 26.28 16.91
N LEU A 210 -20.08 25.67 15.75
CA LEU A 210 -18.77 25.69 15.10
C LEU A 210 -18.55 27.02 14.37
N ALA A 211 -19.58 27.55 13.71
CA ALA A 211 -19.52 28.86 13.07
C ALA A 211 -19.17 29.97 14.07
N ALA A 212 -19.72 29.92 15.29
CA ALA A 212 -19.41 30.87 16.36
C ALA A 212 -17.96 30.82 16.87
N LYS A 213 -17.22 29.72 16.63
CA LYS A 213 -15.82 29.56 17.01
C LYS A 213 -14.84 30.09 15.96
N LEU A 214 -15.31 30.41 14.76
CA LEU A 214 -14.46 31.00 13.73
C LEU A 214 -14.00 32.40 14.18
N LYS A 215 -12.69 32.60 14.26
CA LYS A 215 -12.13 33.95 14.36
C LYS A 215 -12.18 34.57 12.96
N LYS A 216 -13.04 35.57 12.80
CA LYS A 216 -13.03 36.45 11.63
C LYS A 216 -11.78 37.32 11.62
#